data_AF-A0A2E0UNI2-F1
#
_entry.id   AF-A0A2E0UNI2-F1
#
_cell.length_a   1.000
_cell.length_b   1.000
_cell.length_c   1.000
_cell.angle_alpha   90.00
_cell.angle_beta   90.00
_cell.angle_gamma   90.00
#
_symmetry.space_group_name_H-M   'P 1'
#
loop_
_entity.id
_entity.type
_entity.pdbx_description
1 polymer ?
#
loop_
_entity_poly.entity_id
_entity_poly.type
_entity_poly.pdbx_seq_one_letter_code
_entity_poly.pdbx_strand_id
1 'polypeptide(L)'
;MNSKYILILLMCMVGLTACQPAEPICIKDSIRYVDSVQQLPPLTAPPADSEKSQIPIEIKGKTILFDDVISGPLCNNHLSGKVYITCDLDIVASKVAPNFLDGCDFEVEPGSEVVVASHNNAVYYKGCDSCHKSSQ
;
A
#
# COMPACT_ATOMS: atom_id res chain seq x y z
N MET A 1 18.99 30.43 -38.93
CA MET A 1 18.25 30.03 -37.71
C MET A 1 19.04 30.55 -36.51
N ASN A 2 18.49 31.49 -35.73
CA ASN A 2 19.28 32.17 -34.69
C ASN A 2 19.67 31.19 -33.57
N SER A 3 20.95 31.20 -33.16
CA SER A 3 21.52 30.30 -32.14
C SER A 3 20.70 30.21 -30.83
N LYS A 4 19.99 31.29 -30.47
CA LYS A 4 19.08 31.34 -29.31
C LYS A 4 17.90 30.35 -29.41
N TYR A 5 17.36 30.12 -30.61
CA TYR A 5 16.24 29.19 -30.80
C TYR A 5 16.70 27.72 -30.76
N ILE A 6 17.95 27.44 -31.15
CA ILE A 6 18.53 26.10 -31.05
C ILE A 6 18.70 25.71 -29.58
N LEU A 7 19.14 26.63 -28.72
CA LEU A 7 19.32 26.36 -27.29
C LEU A 7 17.99 26.06 -26.58
N ILE A 8 16.93 26.82 -26.90
CA ILE A 8 15.59 26.60 -26.33
C ILE A 8 15.03 25.25 -26.78
N LEU A 9 15.19 24.89 -28.06
CA LEU A 9 14.73 23.61 -28.59
C LEU A 9 15.45 22.43 -27.92
N LEU A 10 16.76 22.56 -27.67
CA LEU A 10 17.57 21.55 -27.00
C LEU A 10 17.15 21.37 -25.53
N MET A 11 16.87 22.48 -24.84
CA MET A 11 16.37 22.46 -23.46
C MET A 11 14.96 21.85 -23.36
N CYS A 12 14.08 22.09 -24.34
CA CYS A 12 12.77 21.44 -24.44
C CYS A 12 12.89 19.94 -24.71
N MET A 13 13.83 19.50 -25.54
CA MET A 13 14.06 18.07 -25.79
C MET A 13 14.56 17.32 -24.54
N VAL A 14 15.41 17.94 -23.72
CA VAL A 14 15.88 17.34 -22.45
C VAL A 14 14.74 17.22 -21.43
N GLY A 15 13.78 18.16 -21.41
CA GLY A 15 12.62 18.10 -20.53
C GLY A 15 11.65 16.95 -20.85
N LEU A 16 11.58 16.50 -22.11
CA LEU A 16 10.65 15.46 -22.55
C LEU A 16 11.12 14.04 -22.22
N THR A 17 12.42 13.82 -21.96
CA THR A 17 12.96 12.49 -21.64
C THR A 17 12.95 12.15 -20.15
N ALA A 18 12.59 13.09 -19.27
CA ALA A 18 12.70 12.94 -17.81
C ALA A 18 11.45 12.32 -17.15
N CYS A 19 10.36 12.10 -17.89
CA CYS A 19 9.14 11.50 -17.34
C CYS A 19 9.17 9.98 -17.52
N GLN A 20 9.97 9.27 -16.72
CA GLN A 20 9.75 7.84 -16.51
C GLN A 20 8.76 7.66 -15.35
N PRO A 21 7.72 6.81 -15.50
CA PRO A 21 6.86 6.46 -14.38
C PRO A 21 7.70 5.81 -13.28
N ALA A 22 7.40 6.14 -12.03
CA ALA A 22 8.06 5.50 -10.90
C ALA A 22 7.87 3.98 -10.99
N GLU A 23 8.95 3.22 -10.76
CA GLU A 23 8.85 1.78 -10.65
C GLU A 23 7.95 1.42 -9.46
N PRO A 24 7.07 0.41 -9.60
CA PRO A 24 6.20 -0.01 -8.51
C PRO A 24 7.05 -0.58 -7.37
N ILE A 25 6.69 -0.21 -6.13
CA ILE A 25 7.39 -0.71 -4.93
C ILE A 25 7.21 -2.22 -4.78
N CYS A 26 6.02 -2.73 -5.10
CA CYS A 26 5.75 -4.16 -5.08
C CYS A 26 6.03 -4.77 -6.44
N ILE A 27 6.82 -5.85 -6.44
CA ILE A 27 7.05 -6.65 -7.64
C ILE A 27 5.77 -7.36 -8.07
N LYS A 28 5.70 -7.73 -9.35
CA LYS A 28 4.60 -8.55 -9.87
C LYS A 28 4.53 -9.86 -9.09
N ASP A 29 3.31 -10.30 -8.79
CA ASP A 29 3.00 -11.56 -8.09
C ASP A 29 3.40 -11.59 -6.60
N SER A 30 3.74 -10.45 -5.98
CA SER A 30 3.96 -10.38 -4.51
C SER A 30 2.65 -10.50 -3.71
N ILE A 31 1.53 -10.09 -4.30
CA ILE A 31 0.19 -10.19 -3.71
C ILE A 31 -0.44 -11.49 -4.21
N ARG A 32 -0.85 -12.34 -3.27
CA ARG A 32 -1.59 -13.57 -3.55
C ARG A 32 -3.08 -13.28 -3.55
N TYR A 33 -3.74 -13.71 -4.63
CA TYR A 33 -5.18 -13.61 -4.77
C TYR A 33 -5.81 -14.98 -4.53
N VAL A 34 -6.88 -15.02 -3.73
CA VAL A 34 -7.68 -16.23 -3.48
C VAL A 34 -9.11 -16.04 -3.95
N ASP A 35 -9.83 -17.13 -4.23
CA ASP A 35 -11.21 -17.03 -4.74
C ASP A 35 -12.24 -16.70 -3.67
N SER A 36 -11.92 -16.94 -2.40
CA SER A 36 -12.85 -16.77 -1.27
C SER A 36 -12.14 -16.52 0.07
N VAL A 37 -12.85 -15.89 1.01
CA VAL A 37 -12.35 -15.60 2.37
C VAL A 37 -11.91 -16.87 3.11
N GLN A 38 -12.54 -18.01 2.84
CA GLN A 38 -12.22 -19.30 3.50
C GLN A 38 -10.85 -19.86 3.11
N GLN A 39 -10.25 -19.36 2.02
CA GLN A 39 -8.91 -19.76 1.56
C GLN A 39 -7.81 -18.83 2.10
N LEU A 40 -8.18 -17.77 2.82
CA LEU A 40 -7.21 -16.95 3.52
C LEU A 40 -6.68 -17.71 4.74
N PRO A 41 -5.36 -17.65 5.01
CA PRO A 41 -4.84 -18.15 6.26
C PRO A 41 -5.47 -17.37 7.42
N PRO A 42 -5.49 -17.96 8.63
CA PRO A 42 -5.92 -17.23 9.80
C PRO A 42 -5.00 -16.02 10.04
N LEU A 43 -5.57 -14.96 10.60
CA LEU A 43 -4.78 -13.84 11.08
C LEU A 43 -3.77 -14.34 12.10
N THR A 44 -2.53 -13.91 11.95
CA THR A 44 -1.51 -14.19 12.96
C THR A 44 -1.75 -13.22 14.09
N ALA A 45 -2.23 -13.73 15.23
CA ALA A 45 -2.38 -12.91 16.42
C ALA A 45 -0.99 -12.40 16.85
N PRO A 46 -0.85 -11.12 17.22
CA PRO A 46 0.35 -10.65 17.89
C PRO A 46 0.60 -11.51 19.15
N PRO A 47 1.86 -11.82 19.49
CA PRO A 47 2.17 -12.48 20.74
C PRO A 47 1.56 -11.69 21.92
N ALA A 48 0.90 -12.39 22.86
CA ALA A 48 0.18 -11.77 23.97
C ALA A 48 1.04 -10.88 24.88
N ASP A 49 2.37 -11.01 24.80
CA ASP A 49 3.38 -10.27 25.57
C ASP A 49 4.26 -9.35 24.69
N SER A 50 3.84 -9.06 23.45
CA SER A 50 4.55 -8.08 22.62
C SER A 50 4.32 -6.67 23.18
N GLU A 51 5.28 -6.22 24.00
CA GLU A 51 5.50 -4.81 24.28
C GLU A 51 5.47 -4.06 22.93
N LYS A 52 4.75 -2.92 22.86
CA LYS A 52 4.58 -2.09 21.65
C LYS A 52 5.91 -1.48 21.20
N SER A 53 6.83 -2.32 20.76
CA SER A 53 8.11 -1.92 20.20
C SER A 53 7.86 -1.52 18.76
N GLN A 54 8.19 -0.27 18.42
CA GLN A 54 7.97 0.22 17.08
C GLN A 54 8.88 -0.50 16.08
N ILE A 55 8.33 -0.80 14.91
CA ILE A 55 8.98 -1.57 13.87
C ILE A 55 9.63 -0.59 12.87
N PRO A 56 10.96 -0.59 12.69
CA PRO A 56 11.64 0.28 11.75
C PRO A 56 11.50 -0.25 10.32
N ILE A 57 10.96 0.56 9.42
CA ILE A 57 10.87 0.28 7.98
C ILE A 57 11.58 1.39 7.20
N GLU A 58 12.41 1.00 6.23
CA GLU A 58 13.10 1.96 5.36
C GLU A 58 12.23 2.33 4.15
N ILE A 59 11.89 3.62 4.03
CA ILE A 59 11.11 4.16 2.91
C ILE A 59 11.91 5.30 2.29
N LYS A 60 12.37 5.11 1.04
CA LYS A 60 13.14 6.11 0.27
C LYS A 60 14.38 6.62 1.03
N GLY A 61 15.15 5.71 1.65
CA GLY A 61 16.36 6.05 2.41
C GLY A 61 16.11 6.66 3.78
N LYS A 62 14.87 6.62 4.29
CA LYS A 62 14.51 7.10 5.62
C LYS A 62 13.92 5.97 6.45
N THR A 63 14.43 5.77 7.65
CA THR A 63 13.81 4.89 8.64
C THR A 63 12.57 5.56 9.22
N ILE A 64 11.42 4.90 9.08
CA ILE A 64 10.14 5.28 9.67
C ILE A 64 9.75 4.20 10.67
N LEU A 65 9.35 4.61 11.87
CA LEU A 65 8.89 3.72 12.92
C LEU A 65 7.38 3.51 12.78
N PHE A 66 6.93 2.27 12.81
CA PHE A 66 5.53 1.87 12.72
C PHE A 66 5.10 1.14 13.99
N ASP A 67 3.84 1.30 14.38
CA ASP A 67 3.27 0.58 15.51
C ASP A 67 2.90 -0.86 15.13
N ASP A 68 2.60 -1.09 13.84
CA ASP A 68 2.31 -2.41 13.29
C ASP A 68 2.73 -2.53 11.81
N VAL A 69 3.01 -3.77 11.39
CA VAL A 69 3.36 -4.11 10.02
C VAL A 69 2.52 -5.31 9.58
N ILE A 70 1.64 -5.09 8.61
CA ILE A 70 0.71 -6.09 8.10
C ILE A 70 1.32 -6.78 6.88
N SER A 71 1.49 -8.09 7.01
CA SER A 71 1.79 -9.04 5.92
C SER A 71 0.82 -10.22 6.00
N GLY A 72 0.56 -10.87 4.87
CA GLY A 72 -0.40 -11.96 4.75
C GLY A 72 -1.85 -11.47 4.60
N PRO A 73 -2.83 -12.14 5.22
CA PRO A 73 -4.25 -11.89 4.97
C PRO A 73 -4.66 -10.51 5.46
N LEU A 74 -5.24 -9.69 4.57
CA LEU A 74 -5.72 -8.35 4.93
C LEU A 74 -7.17 -8.37 5.45
N CYS A 75 -7.99 -9.31 4.98
CA CYS A 75 -9.37 -9.47 5.44
C CYS A 75 -9.42 -9.74 6.95
N ASN A 76 -10.40 -9.15 7.63
CA ASN A 76 -10.64 -9.29 9.07
C ASN A 76 -9.61 -8.62 10.00
N ASN A 77 -8.67 -7.83 9.49
CA ASN A 77 -7.77 -7.04 10.35
C ASN A 77 -8.47 -5.80 10.93
N HIS A 78 -8.08 -5.44 12.15
CA HIS A 78 -8.45 -4.18 12.81
C HIS A 78 -7.18 -3.38 13.06
N LEU A 79 -6.96 -2.34 12.26
CA LEU A 79 -5.71 -1.56 12.26
C LEU A 79 -5.81 -0.37 13.21
N SER A 80 -4.75 -0.10 13.97
CA SER A 80 -4.66 1.03 14.91
C SER A 80 -3.27 1.67 14.91
N GLY A 81 -3.19 2.98 15.16
CA GLY A 81 -1.93 3.73 15.15
C GLY A 81 -1.32 3.90 13.75
N LYS A 82 0.01 3.93 13.68
CA LYS A 82 0.76 4.05 12.42
C LYS A 82 1.10 2.65 11.90
N VAL A 83 0.45 2.24 10.82
CA VAL A 83 0.53 0.86 10.27
C VAL A 83 1.18 0.87 8.90
N TYR A 84 2.07 -0.08 8.64
CA TYR A 84 2.64 -0.33 7.32
C TYR A 84 2.06 -1.61 6.72
N ILE A 85 1.42 -1.50 5.54
CA ILE A 85 0.93 -2.65 4.78
C ILE A 85 1.99 -3.01 3.73
N THR A 86 2.53 -4.23 3.82
CA THR A 86 3.63 -4.69 2.96
C THR A 86 3.15 -5.13 1.57
N CYS A 87 4.08 -5.62 0.75
CA CYS A 87 3.79 -6.19 -0.57
C CYS A 87 3.36 -7.66 -0.52
N ASP A 88 3.58 -8.34 0.61
CA ASP A 88 3.26 -9.75 0.83
C ASP A 88 1.87 -9.82 1.45
N LEU A 89 0.84 -9.89 0.62
CA LEU A 89 -0.56 -9.84 1.04
C LEU A 89 -1.37 -10.97 0.44
N ASP A 90 -2.32 -11.47 1.22
CA ASP A 90 -3.38 -12.36 0.75
C ASP A 90 -4.70 -11.59 0.73
N ILE A 91 -5.31 -11.49 -0.46
CA ILE A 91 -6.60 -10.81 -0.65
C ILE A 91 -7.55 -11.62 -1.53
N VAL A 92 -8.86 -11.39 -1.38
CA VAL A 92 -9.86 -12.05 -2.21
C VAL A 92 -9.89 -11.39 -3.60
N ALA A 93 -9.82 -12.21 -4.64
CA ALA A 93 -9.91 -11.77 -6.02
C ALA A 93 -11.30 -11.15 -6.30
N SER A 94 -11.31 -9.99 -6.94
CA SER A 94 -12.54 -9.29 -7.33
C SER A 94 -12.56 -9.05 -8.84
N LYS A 95 -13.71 -9.28 -9.48
CA LYS A 95 -13.85 -9.29 -10.95
C LYS A 95 -14.10 -7.92 -11.59
N VAL A 96 -14.56 -6.94 -10.82
CA VAL A 96 -15.18 -5.70 -11.35
C VAL A 96 -14.47 -4.43 -10.87
N ALA A 97 -14.03 -4.40 -9.62
CA ALA A 97 -13.33 -3.31 -8.95
C ALA A 97 -12.49 -3.91 -7.82
N PRO A 98 -11.47 -3.23 -7.26
CA PRO A 98 -10.62 -3.78 -6.20
C PRO A 98 -11.34 -3.87 -4.84
N ASN A 99 -12.54 -4.43 -4.83
CA ASN A 99 -13.44 -4.52 -3.67
C ASN A 99 -13.12 -5.76 -2.81
N PHE A 100 -11.83 -6.00 -2.57
CA PHE A 100 -11.36 -7.21 -1.88
C PHE A 100 -11.66 -7.20 -0.37
N LEU A 101 -12.23 -6.12 0.16
CA LEU A 101 -12.69 -6.03 1.55
C LEU A 101 -14.19 -6.31 1.71
N ASP A 102 -14.90 -6.63 0.62
CA ASP A 102 -16.32 -7.01 0.68
C ASP A 102 -16.51 -8.29 1.49
N GLY A 103 -17.39 -8.22 2.50
CA GLY A 103 -17.65 -9.34 3.42
C GLY A 103 -16.54 -9.57 4.45
N CYS A 104 -15.54 -8.68 4.55
CA CYS A 104 -14.51 -8.72 5.59
C CYS A 104 -14.91 -7.86 6.79
N ASP A 105 -14.60 -8.36 7.99
CA ASP A 105 -14.60 -7.58 9.24
C ASP A 105 -13.32 -6.73 9.35
N PHE A 106 -13.11 -5.86 8.36
CA PHE A 106 -11.94 -4.98 8.30
C PHE A 106 -12.29 -3.57 8.79
N GLU A 107 -11.48 -3.07 9.72
CA GLU A 107 -11.61 -1.74 10.31
C GLU A 107 -10.25 -1.04 10.42
N VAL A 108 -10.26 0.28 10.33
CA VAL A 108 -9.12 1.15 10.63
C VAL A 108 -9.57 2.16 11.67
N GLU A 109 -8.92 2.18 12.84
CA GLU A 109 -9.27 3.07 13.94
C GLU A 109 -9.14 4.55 13.51
N PRO A 110 -10.07 5.43 13.93
CA PRO A 110 -9.94 6.86 13.67
C PRO A 110 -8.62 7.43 14.18
N GLY A 111 -7.93 8.19 13.32
CA GLY A 111 -6.62 8.79 13.65
C GLY A 111 -5.43 7.91 13.29
N SER A 112 -5.65 6.69 12.79
CA SER A 112 -4.58 5.86 12.23
C SER A 112 -3.95 6.44 10.97
N GLU A 113 -2.67 6.14 10.78
CA GLU A 113 -1.93 6.43 9.55
C GLU A 113 -1.54 5.11 8.89
N VAL A 114 -2.19 4.77 7.77
CA VAL A 114 -1.92 3.52 7.04
C VAL A 114 -1.04 3.82 5.84
N VAL A 115 0.18 3.31 5.83
CA VAL A 115 1.13 3.46 4.73
C VAL A 115 1.14 2.17 3.91
N VAL A 116 0.89 2.26 2.60
CA VAL A 116 0.68 1.06 1.78
C VAL A 116 1.73 0.93 0.69
N ALA A 117 2.48 -0.19 0.72
CA ALA A 117 3.56 -0.45 -0.22
C ALA A 117 3.06 -0.50 -1.68
N SER A 118 1.96 -1.21 -1.93
CA SER A 118 1.37 -1.34 -3.27
C SER A 118 0.83 -0.02 -3.85
N HIS A 119 0.67 1.01 -3.00
CA HIS A 119 0.33 2.37 -3.40
C HIS A 119 1.53 3.33 -3.32
N ASN A 120 2.74 2.83 -3.59
CA ASN A 120 3.98 3.60 -3.60
C ASN A 120 4.31 4.28 -2.26
N ASN A 121 4.02 3.59 -1.15
CA ASN A 121 4.15 4.10 0.23
C ASN A 121 3.32 5.37 0.46
N ALA A 122 2.16 5.49 -0.20
CA ALA A 122 1.19 6.53 0.10
C ALA A 122 0.58 6.34 1.48
N VAL A 123 0.25 7.45 2.14
CA VAL A 123 -0.38 7.48 3.47
C VAL A 123 -1.88 7.69 3.33
N TYR A 124 -2.66 6.88 4.04
CA TYR A 124 -4.11 6.92 4.07
C TYR A 124 -4.59 7.14 5.51
N TYR A 125 -5.48 8.11 5.68
CA TYR A 125 -6.06 8.52 6.97
C TYR A 125 -7.56 8.24 7.07
N LYS A 126 -8.19 7.82 5.96
CA LYS A 126 -9.64 7.58 5.86
C LYS A 126 -9.98 6.09 5.81
N GLY A 127 -9.04 5.23 6.20
CA GLY A 127 -9.15 3.79 6.02
C GLY A 127 -9.05 3.34 4.55
N CYS A 128 -9.18 2.03 4.34
CA CYS A 128 -9.10 1.39 3.03
C CYS A 128 -10.48 1.11 2.42
N ASP A 129 -11.53 1.10 3.25
CA ASP A 129 -12.90 0.77 2.88
C ASP A 129 -13.50 1.72 1.83
N SER A 130 -13.20 3.02 1.92
CA SER A 130 -13.67 4.02 0.96
C SER A 130 -13.28 3.75 -0.50
N CYS A 131 -12.25 2.95 -0.74
CA CYS A 131 -11.77 2.55 -2.07
C CYS A 131 -11.91 1.05 -2.37
N HIS A 132 -11.92 0.21 -1.33
CA HIS A 132 -11.80 -1.26 -1.45
C HIS A 132 -12.99 -2.03 -0.87
N LYS A 133 -14.06 -1.33 -0.46
CA LYS A 133 -15.39 -1.90 -0.29
C LYS A 133 -16.30 -1.36 -1.39
N SER A 134 -17.22 -2.19 -1.88
CA SER A 134 -18.29 -1.72 -2.75
C SER A 134 -19.11 -0.65 -2.02
N SER A 135 -19.43 0.43 -2.74
CA SER A 135 -20.44 1.39 -2.27
C SER A 135 -21.75 0.62 -2.14
N GLN A 136 -22.28 0.51 -0.91
CA GLN A 136 -23.62 -0.02 -0.68
C GLN A 136 -24.67 0.87 -1.34
#